data_AF-A0A2W4P2W6-F1
#
_entry.id   AF-A0A2W4P2W6-F1
#
_cell.length_a   1.000
_cell.length_b   1.000
_cell.length_c   1.000
_cell.angle_alpha   90.00
_cell.angle_beta   90.00
_cell.angle_gamma   90.00
#
_symmetry.space_group_name_H-M   'P 1'
#
loop_
_entity.id
_entity.type
_entity.pdbx_description
1 polymer ?
#
loop_
_entity_poly.entity_id
_entity_poly.type
_entity_poly.pdbx_seq_one_letter_code
_entity_poly.pdbx_strand_id
1 'polypeptide(L)'
;MNTSTEAVSRLQEALGATRAAGQVIDDLIVAHDYQDIASLVVRAAEALLEAASQLMQSQDEAALEAIERADDFLDAVYDIIDGEIGDEEEA
;
A
#
# COMPACT_ATOMS: atom_id res chain seq x y z
N MET A 1 -5.87 29.26 -2.38
CA MET A 1 -7.00 28.31 -2.37
C MET A 1 -6.50 27.06 -3.08
N ASN A 2 -6.58 25.88 -2.45
CA ASN A 2 -6.08 24.64 -3.05
C ASN A 2 -7.08 24.15 -4.10
N THR A 3 -6.60 23.60 -5.22
CA THR A 3 -7.43 23.11 -6.34
C THR A 3 -7.43 21.59 -6.39
N SER A 4 -8.39 20.99 -7.11
CA SER A 4 -8.38 19.54 -7.40
C SER A 4 -7.10 19.13 -8.14
N THR A 5 -6.60 19.97 -9.04
CA THR A 5 -5.31 19.76 -9.73
C THR A 5 -4.14 19.69 -8.75
N GLU A 6 -4.06 20.59 -7.77
CA GLU A 6 -3.02 20.55 -6.74
C GLU A 6 -3.13 19.26 -5.91
N ALA A 7 -4.34 18.87 -5.51
CA ALA A 7 -4.55 17.62 -4.77
C ALA A 7 -4.09 16.38 -5.57
N VAL A 8 -4.46 16.28 -6.85
CA VAL A 8 -4.01 15.19 -7.74
C VAL A 8 -2.49 15.19 -7.88
N SER A 9 -1.86 16.36 -8.03
CA SER A 9 -0.40 16.47 -8.10
C SER A 9 0.27 15.92 -6.84
N ARG A 10 -0.23 16.27 -5.65
CA ARG A 10 0.30 15.76 -4.37
C ARG A 10 0.11 14.26 -4.21
N LEU A 11 -1.02 13.72 -4.65
CA LEU A 11 -1.27 12.28 -4.63
C LEU A 11 -0.32 11.53 -5.57
N GLN A 12 -0.02 12.09 -6.75
CA GLN A 12 0.95 11.53 -7.68
C GLN A 12 2.39 11.59 -7.15
N GLU A 13 2.77 12.70 -6.50
CA GLU A 13 4.05 12.83 -5.80
C GLU A 13 4.20 11.76 -4.71
N ALA A 14 3.18 11.61 -3.86
CA ALA A 14 3.15 10.60 -2.81
C ALA A 14 3.23 9.17 -3.38
N LEU A 15 2.46 8.86 -4.43
CA LEU A 15 2.49 7.56 -5.10
C LEU A 15 3.88 7.23 -5.64
N GLY A 16 4.58 8.21 -6.23
CA GLY A 16 5.95 8.04 -6.69
C GLY A 16 6.93 7.76 -5.55
N ALA A 17 6.82 8.48 -4.44
CA ALA A 17 7.65 8.26 -3.26
C ALA A 17 7.39 6.90 -2.60
N THR A 18 6.13 6.48 -2.51
CA THR A 18 5.74 5.18 -1.97
C THR A 18 6.30 4.04 -2.83
N ARG A 19 6.22 4.14 -4.16
CA ARG A 19 6.85 3.17 -5.10
C ARG A 19 8.35 3.07 -4.91
N ALA A 20 9.02 4.20 -4.74
CA ALA A 20 10.46 4.21 -4.50
C ALA A 20 10.81 3.55 -3.15
N ALA A 21 10.00 3.79 -2.11
CA ALA A 21 10.17 3.12 -0.81
C ALA A 21 9.97 1.61 -0.93
N GLY A 22 8.94 1.17 -1.65
CA GLY A 22 8.67 -0.25 -1.90
C GLY A 22 9.83 -0.97 -2.58
N GLN A 23 10.44 -0.35 -3.61
CA GLN A 23 11.64 -0.88 -4.25
C GLN A 23 12.81 -1.04 -3.28
N VAL A 24 13.04 -0.05 -2.41
CA VAL A 24 14.12 -0.14 -1.40
C VAL A 24 13.87 -1.27 -0.40
N ILE A 25 12.61 -1.49 0.00
CA ILE A 25 12.24 -2.58 0.91
C ILE A 25 12.41 -3.92 0.19
N ASP A 26 11.99 -4.05 -1.06
CA ASP A 26 12.13 -5.28 -1.84
C ASP A 26 13.61 -5.62 -2.12
N ASP A 27 14.49 -4.61 -2.23
CA ASP A 27 15.92 -4.75 -2.57
C ASP A 27 16.88 -4.65 -1.35
N LEU A 28 16.43 -4.99 -0.14
CA LEU A 28 17.32 -4.99 1.04
C LEU A 28 18.49 -5.98 0.88
N ILE A 29 19.72 -5.52 1.19
CA ILE A 29 20.94 -6.34 1.10
C ILE A 29 20.90 -7.54 2.05
N VAL A 30 20.27 -7.36 3.21
CA VAL A 30 20.03 -8.40 4.20
C VAL A 30 18.54 -8.37 4.50
N ALA A 31 17.89 -9.52 4.33
CA ALA A 31 16.46 -9.62 4.58
C ALA A 31 16.13 -9.30 6.04
N HIS A 32 15.07 -8.53 6.23
CA HIS A 32 14.49 -8.26 7.56
C HIS A 32 13.33 -9.22 7.79
N ASP A 33 13.12 -9.67 9.03
CA ASP A 33 12.08 -10.67 9.37
C ASP A 33 10.69 -10.22 8.89
N TYR A 34 10.37 -8.93 9.08
CA TYR A 34 9.11 -8.32 8.64
C TYR A 34 9.16 -7.65 7.25
N GLN A 35 10.16 -7.97 6.41
CA GLN A 35 10.29 -7.34 5.09
C GLN A 35 9.06 -7.58 4.21
N ASP A 36 8.56 -8.82 4.17
CA ASP A 36 7.41 -9.17 3.34
C ASP A 36 6.14 -8.44 3.77
N ILE A 37 5.90 -8.32 5.09
CA ILE A 37 4.78 -7.54 5.64
C ILE A 37 4.94 -6.06 5.27
N ALA A 38 6.13 -5.49 5.45
CA ALA A 38 6.39 -4.10 5.08
C ALA A 38 6.15 -3.85 3.58
N SER A 39 6.57 -4.78 2.71
CA SER A 39 6.31 -4.71 1.27
C SER A 39 4.82 -4.75 0.94
N LEU A 40 4.04 -5.62 1.60
CA LEU A 40 2.59 -5.69 1.41
C LEU A 40 1.89 -4.39 1.87
N VAL A 41 2.26 -3.84 3.03
CA VAL A 41 1.73 -2.57 3.52
C VAL A 41 2.02 -1.43 2.54
N VAL A 42 3.24 -1.38 1.98
CA VAL A 42 3.60 -0.36 0.99
C VAL A 42 2.78 -0.52 -0.29
N ARG A 43 2.56 -1.75 -0.77
CA ARG A 43 1.70 -2.01 -1.94
C ARG A 43 0.25 -1.62 -1.70
N ALA A 44 -0.29 -1.86 -0.50
CA ALA A 44 -1.61 -1.36 -0.10
C ALA A 44 -1.66 0.18 -0.12
N ALA A 45 -0.63 0.84 0.42
CA ALA A 45 -0.55 2.30 0.40
C ALA A 45 -0.49 2.87 -1.03
N GLU A 46 0.24 2.24 -1.95
CA GLU A 46 0.24 2.62 -3.36
C GLU A 46 -1.17 2.55 -3.97
N ALA A 47 -1.86 1.44 -3.74
CA ALA A 47 -3.20 1.21 -4.27
C ALA A 47 -4.22 2.23 -3.71
N LEU A 48 -4.15 2.57 -2.42
CA LEU A 48 -4.99 3.61 -1.81
C LEU A 48 -4.69 5.01 -2.36
N LEU A 49 -3.42 5.35 -2.60
CA LEU A 49 -3.03 6.62 -3.22
C LEU A 49 -3.50 6.71 -4.68
N GLU A 50 -3.43 5.60 -5.40
CA GLU A 50 -3.98 5.48 -6.76
C GLU A 50 -5.50 5.68 -6.77
N ALA A 51 -6.23 4.99 -5.88
CA ALA A 51 -7.68 5.15 -5.73
C ALA A 51 -8.07 6.59 -5.41
N ALA A 52 -7.39 7.23 -4.45
CA ALA A 52 -7.62 8.63 -4.11
C ALA A 52 -7.39 9.57 -5.31
N SER A 53 -6.35 9.31 -6.11
CA SER A 53 -6.07 10.08 -7.33
C SER A 53 -7.18 9.91 -8.38
N GLN A 54 -7.69 8.70 -8.55
CA GLN A 54 -8.75 8.38 -9.50
C GLN A 54 -10.11 8.98 -9.07
N LEU A 55 -10.47 8.94 -7.79
CA LEU A 55 -11.66 9.60 -7.25
C LEU A 55 -11.63 11.12 -7.50
N MET A 56 -10.47 11.77 -7.29
CA MET A 56 -10.29 13.19 -7.56
C MET A 56 -10.42 13.55 -9.06
N GLN A 57 -10.36 12.55 -9.93
CA GLN A 57 -10.53 12.66 -11.38
C GLN A 57 -11.86 12.07 -11.86
N SER A 58 -12.77 11.71 -10.95
CA SER A 58 -14.08 11.10 -11.25
C SER A 58 -13.98 9.77 -12.03
N GLN A 59 -12.95 8.97 -11.74
CA GLN A 59 -12.73 7.64 -12.30
C GLN A 59 -13.16 6.56 -11.29
N ASP A 60 -14.47 6.47 -11.02
CA ASP A 60 -15.01 5.70 -9.89
C ASP A 60 -14.76 4.18 -9.99
N GLU A 61 -14.90 3.60 -11.19
CA GLU A 61 -14.69 2.16 -11.41
C GLU A 61 -13.22 1.77 -11.20
N ALA A 62 -12.29 2.57 -11.74
CA ALA A 62 -10.87 2.35 -11.52
C ALA A 62 -10.51 2.51 -10.03
N ALA A 63 -11.12 3.49 -9.36
CA ALA A 63 -10.89 3.72 -7.93
C ALA A 63 -11.36 2.54 -7.08
N LEU A 64 -12.49 1.93 -7.44
CA LEU A 64 -12.99 0.74 -6.76
C LEU A 64 -12.01 -0.44 -6.95
N GLU A 65 -11.55 -0.70 -8.16
CA GLU A 65 -10.55 -1.74 -8.43
C GLU A 65 -9.24 -1.52 -7.66
N ALA A 66 -8.81 -0.26 -7.52
CA ALA A 66 -7.64 0.08 -6.71
C ALA A 66 -7.87 -0.14 -5.21
N ILE A 67 -9.08 0.12 -4.70
CA ILE A 67 -9.45 -0.16 -3.30
C ILE A 67 -9.48 -1.68 -3.05
N GLU A 68 -10.08 -2.46 -3.94
CA GLU A 68 -10.14 -3.93 -3.83
C GLU A 68 -8.73 -4.53 -3.79
N ARG A 69 -7.81 -4.07 -4.65
CA ARG A 69 -6.40 -4.49 -4.60
C ARG A 69 -5.71 -4.10 -3.28
N ALA A 70 -6.05 -2.95 -2.70
CA ALA A 70 -5.49 -2.55 -1.41
C ALA A 70 -5.97 -3.47 -0.29
N ASP A 71 -7.24 -3.88 -0.34
CA ASP A 71 -7.87 -4.81 0.61
C ASP A 71 -7.17 -6.18 0.54
N ASP A 72 -6.95 -6.73 -0.67
CA ASP A 72 -6.23 -8.00 -0.87
C ASP A 72 -4.82 -7.97 -0.22
N PHE A 73 -4.10 -6.84 -0.32
CA PHE A 73 -2.79 -6.70 0.32
C PHE A 73 -2.88 -6.60 1.84
N LEU A 74 -3.91 -5.95 2.38
CA LEU A 74 -4.11 -5.83 3.83
C LEU A 74 -4.53 -7.16 4.44
N ASP A 75 -5.41 -7.92 3.77
CA ASP A 75 -5.76 -9.27 4.17
C ASP A 75 -4.52 -10.17 4.24
N ALA A 76 -3.65 -10.12 3.22
CA ALA A 76 -2.39 -10.85 3.25
C ALA A 76 -1.47 -10.42 4.41
N VAL A 77 -1.48 -9.13 4.81
CA VAL A 77 -0.75 -8.67 6.00
C VAL A 77 -1.31 -9.30 7.27
N TYR A 78 -2.64 -9.28 7.44
CA TYR A 78 -3.28 -9.88 8.60
C TYR A 78 -3.03 -11.38 8.68
N ASP A 79 -3.12 -12.09 7.56
CA ASP A 79 -2.86 -13.54 7.50
C ASP A 79 -1.44 -13.90 7.96
N ILE A 80 -0.42 -13.10 7.58
CA ILE A 80 0.96 -13.34 8.00
C ILE A 80 1.14 -13.01 9.48
N ILE A 81 0.62 -11.86 9.94
CA ILE A 81 0.76 -11.44 11.34
C ILE A 81 0.04 -12.41 12.27
N ASP A 82 -1.19 -12.83 11.95
CA ASP A 82 -1.93 -13.81 12.76
C ASP A 82 -1.22 -15.18 12.75
N GLY A 83 -0.63 -15.57 11.62
CA GLY A 83 0.19 -16.78 11.54
C GLY A 83 1.43 -16.72 12.44
N GLU A 84 2.13 -15.57 12.49
CA GLU A 84 3.30 -15.40 13.34
C GLU A 84 2.99 -15.24 14.83
N ILE A 85 1.90 -14.55 15.18
CA ILE A 85 1.48 -14.34 16.58
C ILE A 85 0.85 -15.62 17.15
N GLY A 86 0.10 -16.38 16.34
CA GLY A 86 -0.58 -17.60 16.77
C GLY A 86 0.36 -18.74 17.18
N ASP A 87 1.58 -18.78 16.65
CA ASP A 87 2.59 -19.77 17.01
C ASP A 87 3.26 -19.49 18.37
N GLU A 88 3.08 -18.30 18.97
CA GLU A 88 3.65 -17.95 20.28
C GLU A 88 2.75 -18.29 21.50
N GLU A 89 1.46 -18.61 21.30
CA GLU A 89 0.52 -18.91 22.40
C GLU A 89 0.45 -20.40 22.84
N GLU A 90 1.10 -21.33 22.13
CA GLU A 90 1.09 -22.78 22.45
C GLU A 90 2.38 -23.32 23.12
N ALA A 91 3.16 -22.50 23.85
CA ALA A 91 4.38 -22.93 24.56
C ALA A 91 4.25 -23.05 26.09
#